data_AF-A0A7T1DTN1-F1
#
_entry.id   AF-A0A7T1DTN1-F1
#
_cell.length_a   1.000
_cell.length_b   1.000
_cell.length_c   1.000
_cell.angle_alpha   90.00
_cell.angle_beta   90.00
_cell.angle_gamma   90.00
#
_symmetry.space_group_name_H-M   'P 1'
#
loop_
_entity.id
_entity.type
_entity.pdbx_description
1 polymer ?
#
loop_
_entity_poly.entity_id
_entity_poly.type
_entity_poly.pdbx_seq_one_letter_code
_entity_poly.pdbx_strand_id
1 'polypeptide(L)'
;MKLKTLILLLIVVAIGALAALNWATLSVPTVVSLGVATVQAPLGLIMLGLTVLLGAFFLAYVLTLQGSVLMETRRHAKEMAAQRELADRAEASRFTELRQFLETQHRTGYDALMARLDALEARLSARAQESDNITAAYVGQLEDQLHRRGEPKAVQPVPPVRTEPELRL
;
A
#
# COMPACT_ATOMS: atom_id res chain seq x y z
N MET A 1 -18.63 -34.07 -16.93
CA MET A 1 -19.98 -34.28 -16.37
C MET A 1 -19.85 -35.25 -15.19
N LYS A 2 -20.42 -34.94 -14.02
CA LYS A 2 -20.24 -35.78 -12.81
C LYS A 2 -20.82 -37.17 -13.07
N LEU A 3 -20.10 -38.25 -12.73
CA LEU A 3 -20.50 -39.67 -12.93
C LEU A 3 -21.96 -39.96 -12.53
N LYS A 4 -22.42 -39.33 -11.45
CA LYS A 4 -23.82 -39.39 -10.96
C LYS A 4 -24.85 -38.98 -12.02
N THR A 5 -24.54 -37.97 -12.83
CA THR A 5 -25.42 -37.45 -13.91
C THR A 5 -25.51 -38.44 -15.07
N LEU A 6 -24.38 -39.08 -15.41
CA LEU A 6 -24.34 -40.09 -16.46
C LEU A 6 -25.16 -41.33 -16.07
N ILE A 7 -25.00 -41.80 -14.83
CA ILE A 7 -25.77 -42.92 -14.29
C ILE A 7 -27.27 -42.59 -14.28
N LEU A 8 -27.64 -41.40 -13.81
CA LEU A 8 -29.05 -40.97 -13.79
C LEU A 8 -29.65 -40.91 -15.21
N LEU A 9 -28.91 -40.36 -16.18
CA LEU A 9 -29.34 -40.33 -17.57
C LEU A 9 -29.54 -41.75 -18.13
N LEU A 10 -28.61 -42.67 -17.85
CA LEU A 10 -28.71 -44.06 -18.29
C LEU A 10 -29.96 -44.74 -17.70
N ILE A 11 -30.26 -44.52 -16.42
CA ILE A 11 -31.47 -45.04 -15.77
C ILE A 11 -32.74 -44.49 -16.44
N VAL A 12 -32.80 -43.18 -16.72
CA VAL A 12 -33.97 -42.57 -17.39
C VAL A 12 -34.18 -43.17 -18.78
N VAL A 13 -33.10 -43.34 -19.55
CA VAL A 13 -33.16 -43.98 -20.88
C VAL A 13 -33.61 -45.43 -20.77
N ALA A 14 -33.10 -46.19 -19.78
CA ALA A 14 -33.48 -47.58 -19.57
C ALA A 14 -34.98 -47.71 -19.19
N ILE A 15 -35.50 -46.84 -18.32
CA ILE A 15 -36.92 -46.80 -17.96
C ILE A 15 -37.77 -46.50 -19.20
N GLY A 16 -37.38 -45.50 -19.99
CA GLY A 16 -38.09 -45.14 -21.23
C GLY A 16 -38.09 -46.26 -22.26
N ALA A 17 -36.95 -46.92 -22.45
CA ALA A 17 -36.81 -48.06 -23.37
C ALA A 17 -37.67 -49.25 -22.92
N LEU A 18 -37.67 -49.60 -21.63
CA LEU A 18 -38.53 -50.65 -21.08
C LEU A 18 -40.00 -50.29 -21.23
N ALA A 19 -40.39 -49.04 -20.98
CA ALA A 19 -41.78 -48.59 -21.13
C ALA A 19 -42.25 -48.66 -22.60
N ALA A 20 -41.40 -48.25 -23.55
CA ALA A 20 -41.71 -48.33 -24.97
C ALA A 20 -41.81 -49.79 -25.45
N LEU A 21 -40.89 -50.66 -25.03
CA LEU A 21 -40.89 -52.07 -25.41
C LEU A 21 -42.06 -52.84 -24.79
N ASN A 22 -42.51 -52.44 -23.59
CA ASN A 22 -43.64 -53.04 -22.86
C ASN A 22 -44.94 -52.22 -22.98
N TRP A 23 -45.08 -51.41 -24.03
CA TRP A 23 -46.22 -50.50 -24.19
C TRP A 23 -47.58 -51.22 -24.16
N ALA A 24 -47.69 -52.34 -24.89
CA ALA A 24 -48.91 -53.14 -24.93
C ALA A 24 -49.36 -53.57 -23.53
N THR A 25 -48.44 -54.09 -22.71
CA THR A 25 -48.68 -54.51 -21.32
C THR A 25 -49.09 -53.36 -20.41
N LEU A 26 -48.45 -52.19 -20.56
CA LEU A 26 -48.76 -51.00 -19.75
C LEU A 26 -50.13 -50.40 -20.09
N SER A 27 -50.57 -50.56 -21.35
CA SER A 27 -51.83 -50.05 -21.88
C SER A 27 -53.04 -50.95 -21.60
N VAL A 28 -52.85 -52.14 -21.00
CA VAL A 28 -53.95 -53.06 -20.67
C VAL A 28 -54.89 -52.40 -19.65
N PRO A 29 -56.19 -52.27 -19.96
CA PRO A 29 -57.17 -51.75 -19.02
C PRO A 29 -57.30 -52.69 -17.81
N THR A 30 -57.09 -52.17 -16.61
CA THR A 30 -57.27 -52.92 -15.36
C THR A 30 -58.27 -52.21 -14.46
N VAL A 31 -58.93 -52.96 -13.57
CA VAL A 31 -59.81 -52.36 -12.56
C VAL A 31 -58.92 -51.80 -11.46
N VAL A 32 -58.91 -50.48 -11.32
CA VAL A 32 -58.11 -49.75 -10.34
C VAL A 32 -59.02 -49.20 -9.25
N SER A 33 -58.71 -49.50 -7.99
CA SER A 33 -59.38 -48.89 -6.84
C SER A 33 -58.65 -47.61 -6.43
N LEU A 34 -59.37 -46.48 -6.40
CA LEU A 34 -58.89 -45.19 -5.88
C LEU A 34 -59.18 -45.04 -4.38
N GLY A 35 -59.50 -46.14 -3.68
CA GLY A 35 -59.87 -46.15 -2.26
C GLY A 35 -61.35 -45.83 -2.02
N VAL A 36 -61.95 -44.91 -2.79
CA VAL A 36 -63.37 -44.51 -2.65
C VAL A 36 -64.22 -44.93 -3.85
N ALA A 37 -63.60 -45.13 -5.01
CA ALA A 37 -64.24 -45.54 -6.25
C ALA A 37 -63.36 -46.51 -7.03
N THR A 38 -63.97 -47.37 -7.85
CA THR A 38 -63.23 -48.22 -8.80
C THR A 38 -63.41 -47.67 -10.22
N VAL A 39 -62.31 -47.54 -10.94
CA VAL A 39 -62.29 -47.04 -12.32
C VAL A 39 -61.48 -47.99 -13.16
N GLN A 40 -61.94 -48.26 -14.38
CA GLN A 40 -61.21 -49.10 -15.32
C GLN A 40 -60.25 -48.22 -16.12
N ALA A 41 -58.96 -48.36 -15.85
CA ALA A 41 -57.93 -47.55 -16.48
C ALA A 41 -56.61 -48.34 -16.58
N PRO A 42 -55.74 -48.02 -17.56
CA PRO A 42 -54.42 -48.64 -17.64
C PRO A 42 -53.53 -48.16 -16.49
N LEU A 43 -53.47 -48.94 -15.40
CA LEU A 43 -52.68 -48.60 -14.22
C LEU A 43 -51.20 -48.33 -14.56
N GLY A 44 -50.65 -49.08 -15.52
CA GLY A 44 -49.26 -48.93 -15.96
C GLY A 44 -48.96 -47.54 -16.50
N LEU A 45 -49.84 -46.99 -17.34
CA LEU A 45 -49.69 -45.64 -17.88
C LEU A 45 -49.85 -44.56 -16.80
N ILE A 46 -50.78 -44.76 -15.85
CA ILE A 46 -50.97 -43.83 -14.72
C ILE A 46 -49.70 -43.78 -13.86
N MET A 47 -49.14 -44.93 -13.49
CA MET A 47 -47.93 -45.02 -12.69
C MET A 47 -46.71 -44.45 -13.43
N LEU A 48 -46.57 -44.71 -14.72
CA LEU A 48 -45.51 -44.14 -15.55
C LEU A 48 -45.62 -42.61 -15.60
N GLY A 49 -46.82 -42.09 -15.88
CA GLY A 49 -47.08 -40.65 -15.93
C GLY A 49 -46.76 -39.94 -14.62
N LEU A 50 -47.21 -40.50 -13.49
CA LEU A 50 -46.89 -39.97 -12.15
C LEU A 50 -45.40 -40.01 -11.85
N THR A 51 -44.70 -41.07 -12.27
CA THR A 51 -43.24 -41.18 -12.09
C THR A 51 -42.49 -40.12 -12.89
N VAL A 52 -42.87 -39.90 -14.15
CA VAL A 52 -42.28 -38.85 -15.00
C VAL A 52 -42.55 -37.47 -14.41
N LEU A 53 -43.78 -37.21 -13.97
CA LEU A 53 -44.16 -35.94 -13.34
C LEU A 53 -43.35 -35.67 -12.06
N LEU A 54 -43.24 -36.68 -11.19
CA LEU A 54 -42.46 -36.57 -9.96
C LEU A 54 -40.98 -36.36 -10.27
N GLY A 55 -40.43 -37.08 -11.25
CA GLY A 55 -39.05 -36.91 -11.71
C GLY A 55 -38.78 -35.50 -12.24
N ALA A 56 -39.69 -34.95 -13.05
CA ALA A 56 -39.60 -33.59 -13.56
C ALA A 56 -39.66 -32.55 -12.43
N PHE A 57 -40.57 -32.72 -11.46
CA PHE A 57 -40.67 -31.85 -10.29
C PHE A 57 -39.40 -31.90 -9.43
N PHE A 58 -38.87 -33.09 -9.15
CA PHE A 58 -37.60 -33.26 -8.44
C PHE A 58 -36.43 -32.61 -9.19
N LEU A 59 -36.37 -32.77 -10.52
CA LEU A 59 -35.33 -32.16 -11.32
C LEU A 59 -35.44 -30.64 -11.28
N ALA A 60 -36.64 -30.07 -11.44
CA ALA A 60 -36.88 -28.65 -11.30
C ALA A 60 -36.49 -28.14 -9.90
N TYR A 61 -36.91 -28.83 -8.84
CA TYR A 61 -36.55 -28.52 -7.46
C TYR A 61 -35.03 -28.53 -7.25
N VAL A 62 -34.34 -29.59 -7.69
CA VAL A 62 -32.87 -29.69 -7.60
C VAL A 62 -32.18 -28.61 -8.42
N LEU A 63 -32.70 -28.26 -9.61
CA LEU A 63 -32.17 -27.16 -10.42
C LEU A 63 -32.33 -25.81 -9.73
N THR A 64 -33.47 -25.56 -9.07
CA THR A 64 -33.64 -24.35 -8.25
C THR A 64 -32.67 -24.33 -7.07
N LEU A 65 -32.44 -25.48 -6.43
CA LEU A 65 -31.54 -25.61 -5.28
C LEU A 65 -30.06 -25.46 -5.66
N GLN A 66 -29.64 -26.08 -6.78
CA GLN A 66 -28.28 -25.95 -7.32
C GLN A 66 -28.05 -24.58 -7.97
N GLY A 67 -29.09 -23.94 -8.50
CA GLY A 67 -29.03 -22.57 -9.01
C GLY A 67 -28.62 -21.57 -7.93
N SER A 68 -29.08 -21.76 -6.69
CA SER A 68 -28.65 -20.96 -5.54
C SER A 68 -27.14 -21.10 -5.29
N VAL A 69 -26.59 -22.32 -5.36
CA VAL A 69 -25.15 -22.58 -5.11
C VAL A 69 -24.26 -21.95 -6.20
N LEU A 70 -24.73 -21.90 -7.45
CA LEU A 70 -23.99 -21.26 -8.55
C LEU A 70 -24.09 -19.73 -8.53
N MET A 71 -25.17 -19.16 -7.97
CA MET A 71 -25.28 -17.71 -7.77
C MET A 71 -24.54 -17.22 -6.53
N GLU A 72 -24.51 -18.01 -5.45
CA GLU A 72 -23.73 -17.70 -4.23
C GLU A 72 -22.23 -17.56 -4.54
N THR A 73 -21.69 -18.44 -5.40
CA THR A 73 -20.27 -18.38 -5.81
C THR A 73 -19.93 -17.11 -6.61
N ARG A 74 -20.84 -16.63 -7.47
CA ARG A 74 -20.67 -15.35 -8.17
C ARG A 74 -20.76 -14.15 -7.22
N ARG A 75 -21.60 -14.25 -6.19
CA ARG A 75 -21.76 -13.21 -5.17
C ARG A 75 -20.51 -13.09 -4.31
N HIS A 76 -19.97 -14.21 -3.83
CA HIS A 76 -18.72 -14.22 -3.05
C HIS A 76 -17.50 -13.81 -3.88
N ALA A 77 -17.45 -14.12 -5.18
CA ALA A 77 -16.39 -13.62 -6.05
C ALA A 77 -16.45 -12.09 -6.22
N LYS A 78 -17.66 -11.51 -6.29
CA LYS A 78 -17.86 -10.06 -6.30
C LYS A 78 -17.49 -9.41 -4.98
N GLU A 79 -17.84 -10.02 -3.86
CA GLU A 79 -17.50 -9.51 -2.53
C GLU A 79 -15.99 -9.55 -2.28
N MET A 80 -15.30 -10.63 -2.69
CA MET A 80 -13.83 -10.73 -2.63
C MET A 80 -13.14 -9.73 -3.57
N ALA A 81 -13.68 -9.48 -4.77
CA ALA A 81 -13.14 -8.47 -5.68
C ALA A 81 -13.30 -7.05 -5.13
N ALA A 82 -14.44 -6.72 -4.53
CA ALA A 82 -14.69 -5.42 -3.90
C ALA A 82 -13.78 -5.18 -2.69
N GLN A 83 -13.54 -6.20 -1.86
CA GLN A 83 -12.60 -6.11 -0.74
C GLN A 83 -11.16 -5.92 -1.21
N ARG A 84 -10.77 -6.54 -2.33
CA ARG A 84 -9.44 -6.40 -2.92
C ARG A 84 -9.20 -4.99 -3.46
N GLU A 85 -10.20 -4.40 -4.12
CA GLU A 85 -10.12 -3.02 -4.59
C GLU A 85 -9.98 -2.01 -3.44
N LEU A 86 -10.68 -2.24 -2.32
CA LEU A 86 -10.55 -1.41 -1.12
C LEU A 86 -9.17 -1.55 -0.45
N ALA A 87 -8.63 -2.78 -0.42
CA ALA A 87 -7.28 -3.03 0.09
C ALA A 87 -6.21 -2.36 -0.79
N ASP A 88 -6.30 -2.52 -2.12
CA ASP A 88 -5.35 -1.96 -3.08
C ASP A 88 -5.36 -0.41 -3.04
N ARG A 89 -6.54 0.22 -2.86
CA ARG A 89 -6.62 1.68 -2.67
C ARG A 89 -5.99 2.15 -1.37
N ALA A 90 -6.21 1.41 -0.28
CA ALA A 90 -5.61 1.74 1.02
C ALA A 90 -4.08 1.59 0.98
N GLU A 91 -3.57 0.58 0.27
CA GLU A 91 -2.14 0.38 0.06
C GLU A 91 -1.55 1.49 -0.83
N ALA A 92 -2.21 1.88 -1.94
CA ALA A 92 -1.75 2.97 -2.78
C ALA A 92 -1.63 4.31 -2.03
N SER A 93 -2.55 4.58 -1.09
CA SER A 93 -2.47 5.76 -0.22
C SER A 93 -1.27 5.70 0.71
N ARG A 94 -0.99 4.53 1.33
CA ARG A 94 0.19 4.34 2.19
C ARG A 94 1.50 4.49 1.41
N PHE A 95 1.59 3.96 0.20
CA PHE A 95 2.77 4.12 -0.65
C PHE A 95 3.00 5.57 -1.04
N THR A 96 1.94 6.31 -1.34
CA THR A 96 2.04 7.74 -1.68
C THR A 96 2.50 8.57 -0.48
N GLU A 97 1.93 8.31 0.70
CA GLU A 97 2.28 8.99 1.95
C GLU A 97 3.73 8.72 2.37
N LEU A 98 4.17 7.46 2.31
CA LEU A 98 5.56 7.08 2.60
C LEU A 98 6.54 7.76 1.64
N ARG A 99 6.21 7.80 0.34
CA ARG A 99 7.04 8.48 -0.66
C ARG A 99 7.16 9.96 -0.37
N GLN A 100 6.04 10.62 -0.03
CA GLN A 100 6.04 12.04 0.31
C GLN A 100 6.83 12.32 1.59
N PHE A 101 6.71 11.47 2.61
CA PHE A 101 7.50 11.58 3.84
C PHE A 101 9.00 11.44 3.56
N LEU A 102 9.39 10.44 2.76
CA LEU A 102 10.79 10.19 2.42
C LEU A 102 11.40 11.34 1.61
N GLU A 103 10.66 11.85 0.61
CA GLU A 103 11.06 13.03 -0.17
C GLU A 103 11.27 14.25 0.74
N THR A 104 10.37 14.47 1.70
CA THR A 104 10.44 15.60 2.65
C THR A 104 11.61 15.45 3.62
N GLN A 105 11.84 14.25 4.15
CA GLN A 105 12.99 13.94 5.00
C GLN A 105 14.31 14.14 4.25
N HIS A 106 14.39 13.67 3.00
CA HIS A 106 15.58 13.85 2.17
C HIS A 106 15.87 15.32 1.90
N ARG A 107 14.87 16.12 1.51
CA ARG A 107 15.04 17.57 1.28
C ARG A 107 15.48 18.29 2.55
N THR A 108 14.79 18.05 3.66
CA THR A 108 15.16 18.65 4.96
C THR A 108 16.58 18.28 5.37
N GLY A 109 16.98 17.02 5.15
CA GLY A 109 18.34 16.55 5.42
C GLY A 109 19.38 17.22 4.54
N TYR A 110 19.13 17.30 3.23
CA TYR A 110 20.01 17.99 2.29
C TYR A 110 20.16 19.48 2.62
N ASP A 111 19.06 20.18 2.90
CA ASP A 111 19.07 21.60 3.24
C ASP A 111 19.84 21.85 4.55
N ALA A 112 19.64 21.01 5.57
CA ALA A 112 20.39 21.09 6.82
C ALA A 112 21.89 20.84 6.63
N LEU A 113 22.27 19.97 5.69
CA LEU A 113 23.66 19.64 5.38
C LEU A 113 24.33 20.81 4.63
N MET A 114 23.63 21.40 3.65
CA MET A 114 24.09 22.60 2.94
C MET A 114 24.27 23.79 3.89
N ALA A 115 23.29 24.05 4.76
CA ALA A 115 23.41 25.11 5.75
C ALA A 115 24.60 24.91 6.71
N ARG A 116 24.92 23.65 7.05
CA ARG A 116 26.13 23.34 7.85
C ARG A 116 27.42 23.57 7.07
N LEU A 117 27.45 23.28 5.77
CA LEU A 117 28.61 23.55 4.92
C LEU A 117 28.84 25.05 4.77
N ASP A 118 27.79 25.83 4.48
CA ASP A 118 27.88 27.29 4.39
C ASP A 118 28.40 27.91 5.70
N ALA A 119 27.90 27.42 6.84
CA ALA A 119 28.35 27.89 8.15
C ALA A 119 29.82 27.52 8.44
N LEU A 120 30.29 26.37 7.96
CA LEU A 120 31.71 25.99 8.07
C LEU A 120 32.59 26.83 7.16
N GLU A 121 32.16 27.07 5.92
CA GLU A 121 32.86 27.92 4.96
C GLU A 121 33.01 29.35 5.50
N ALA A 122 31.92 29.93 6.03
CA ALA A 122 31.95 31.26 6.65
C ALA A 122 32.89 31.35 7.86
N ARG A 123 33.00 30.27 8.66
CA ARG A 123 33.94 30.23 9.79
C ARG A 123 35.40 30.11 9.33
N LEU A 124 35.65 29.35 8.27
CA LEU A 124 36.99 29.20 7.70
C LEU A 124 37.46 30.52 7.07
N SER A 125 36.61 31.20 6.30
CA SER A 125 36.94 32.51 5.72
C SER A 125 37.18 33.56 6.80
N ALA A 126 36.36 33.59 7.86
CA ALA A 126 36.57 34.50 8.99
C ALA A 126 37.91 34.26 9.70
N ARG A 127 38.28 32.99 9.94
CA ARG A 127 39.59 32.66 10.53
C ARG A 127 40.76 33.01 9.62
N ALA A 128 40.61 32.82 8.31
CA ALA A 128 41.64 33.22 7.35
C ALA A 128 41.85 34.75 7.41
N GLN A 129 40.76 35.52 7.36
CA GLN A 129 40.80 36.99 7.47
C GLN A 129 41.43 37.47 8.78
N GLU A 130 41.11 36.81 9.90
CA GLU A 130 41.70 37.11 11.20
C GLU A 130 43.20 36.82 11.23
N SER A 131 43.63 35.68 10.67
CA SER A 131 45.04 35.32 10.54
C SER A 131 45.80 36.33 9.66
N ASP A 132 45.21 36.76 8.54
CA ASP A 132 45.79 37.76 7.64
C ASP A 132 45.93 39.12 8.35
N ASN A 133 44.89 39.54 9.08
CA ASN A 133 44.92 40.79 9.87
C ASN A 133 45.98 40.74 10.97
N ILE A 134 46.07 39.63 11.71
CA ILE A 134 47.09 39.43 12.75
C ILE A 134 48.50 39.45 12.14
N THR A 135 48.69 38.80 10.99
CA THR A 135 49.99 38.78 10.28
C THR A 135 50.37 40.18 9.82
N ALA A 136 49.44 40.93 9.23
CA ALA A 136 49.66 42.32 8.83
C ALA A 136 50.02 43.21 10.03
N ALA A 137 49.36 43.02 11.18
CA ALA A 137 49.68 43.75 12.41
C ALA A 137 51.09 43.42 12.92
N TYR A 138 51.50 42.14 12.92
CA TYR A 138 52.87 41.75 13.29
C TYR A 138 53.91 42.34 12.34
N VAL A 139 53.64 42.34 11.03
CA VAL A 139 54.54 42.95 10.02
C VAL A 139 54.66 44.45 10.23
N GLY A 140 53.54 45.16 10.41
CA GLY A 140 53.54 46.60 10.68
C GLY A 140 54.27 46.97 11.98
N GLN A 141 54.11 46.15 13.02
CA GLN A 141 54.87 46.31 14.27
C GLN A 141 56.38 46.11 14.06
N LEU A 142 56.78 45.12 13.23
CA LEU A 142 58.18 44.92 12.86
C LEU A 142 58.75 46.14 12.12
N GLU A 143 58.00 46.68 11.17
CA GLU A 143 58.39 47.87 10.39
C GLU A 143 58.55 49.12 11.27
N ASP A 144 57.65 49.34 12.24
CA ASP A 144 57.74 50.47 13.17
C ASP A 144 58.96 50.36 14.10
N GLN A 145 59.29 49.15 14.57
CA GLN A 145 60.51 48.91 15.36
C GLN A 145 61.80 49.17 14.56
N LEU A 146 61.81 48.81 13.28
CA LEU A 146 62.93 49.08 12.37
C LEU A 146 63.09 50.59 12.12
N HIS A 147 62.00 51.30 11.83
CA HIS A 147 62.03 52.77 11.67
C HIS A 147 62.51 53.48 12.92
N ARG A 148 62.00 53.10 14.11
CA ARG A 148 62.38 53.72 15.39
C ARG A 148 63.85 53.47 15.77
N ARG A 149 64.46 52.39 15.27
CA ARG A 149 65.92 52.15 15.37
C ARG A 149 66.75 52.98 14.39
N GLY A 150 66.15 53.41 13.28
CA GLY A 150 66.78 54.23 12.25
C GLY A 150 66.69 55.75 12.51
N GLU A 151 65.80 56.21 13.37
CA GLU A 151 65.73 57.63 13.75
C GLU A 151 66.90 58.03 14.68
N PRO A 152 67.73 59.03 14.31
CA PRO A 152 68.78 59.52 15.20
C PRO A 152 68.15 60.25 16.38
N LYS A 153 68.52 59.80 17.59
CA LYS A 153 68.09 60.36 18.89
C LYS A 153 68.28 61.88 18.92
N ALA A 154 67.21 62.65 18.73
CA ALA A 154 67.21 64.08 18.96
C ALA A 154 67.56 64.36 20.43
N VAL A 155 68.65 65.09 20.64
CA VAL A 155 69.22 65.44 21.95
C VAL A 155 68.20 66.25 22.74
N GLN A 156 67.82 65.72 23.90
CA GLN A 156 66.94 66.36 24.87
C GLN A 156 67.72 67.49 25.58
N PRO A 157 67.23 68.74 25.63
CA PRO A 157 67.95 69.83 26.29
C PRO A 157 67.89 69.66 27.81
N VAL A 158 69.07 69.71 28.44
CA VAL A 158 69.31 69.65 29.88
C VAL A 158 68.72 70.90 30.55
N PRO A 159 67.94 70.79 31.65
CA PRO A 159 67.44 71.94 32.39
C PRO A 159 68.56 72.61 33.21
N PRO A 160 68.57 73.95 33.36
CA PRO A 160 69.65 74.66 34.04
C PRO A 160 69.64 74.46 35.56
N VAL A 161 70.83 74.27 36.10
CA VAL A 161 71.16 74.20 37.54
C VAL A 161 70.79 75.52 38.22
N ARG A 162 69.90 75.48 39.21
CA ARG A 162 69.55 76.61 40.08
C ARG A 162 70.66 76.81 41.12
N THR A 163 71.46 77.86 40.95
CA THR A 163 72.39 78.37 41.99
C THR A 163 71.61 79.20 43.01
N GLU A 164 71.59 78.77 44.27
CA GLU A 164 71.16 79.59 45.41
C GLU A 164 72.28 80.59 45.78
N PRO A 165 71.98 81.86 46.07
CA PRO A 165 72.93 82.75 46.73
C PRO A 165 72.70 82.74 48.24
N GLU A 166 73.74 82.36 48.97
CA GLU A 166 73.90 82.66 50.40
C GLU A 166 74.01 84.17 50.66
N LEU A 167 73.32 84.61 51.71
CA LEU A 167 73.66 85.63 52.71
C LEU A 167 74.22 86.99 52.27
N ARG A 168 73.56 88.07 52.74
CA ARG A 168 74.17 89.09 53.62
C ARG A 168 73.16 90.13 54.15
N LEU A 169 72.96 90.09 55.47
CA LEU A 169 72.90 91.16 56.50
C LEU A 169 71.79 90.91 57.53
#